data_AF-A0AAD2FGW6-F1
#
_entry.id   AF-A0AAD2FGW6-F1
#
_cell.length_a   1.000
_cell.length_b   1.000
_cell.length_c   1.000
_cell.angle_alpha   90.00
_cell.angle_beta   90.00
_cell.angle_gamma   90.00
#
_symmetry.space_group_name_H-M   'P 1'
#
loop_
_entity.id
_entity.type
_entity.pdbx_description
1 polymer ?
#
loop_
_entity_poly.entity_id
_entity_poly.type
_entity_poly.pdbx_seq_one_letter_code
_entity_poly.pdbx_strand_id
1 'polypeptide(L)'
;MVKNQPVCKACGYTSNPVGARFCSSCGTKLSLESEDIATMENPTATAVPISEASPAAEDTARGEAQADAIPRAIETNPARFYKNPSDEMLKSAPGHHTHCGLLFINTPTTFNSGKVTVPRVIDVFSILDGAKIDLSVADFIHPATKVRVVPSIMSGLKITVPQGVRVEVKGLAILGGMEGPKRQNIDVSQDAPLLLVKGLTLMGGVKVLVNERVPPIQVVH
;
A
#
# COMPACT_ATOMS: atom_id res chain seq x y z
N MET A 1 -11.28 -17.94 -22.95
CA MET A 1 -10.61 -18.61 -21.81
C MET A 1 -11.11 -17.97 -20.52
N VAL A 2 -12.09 -18.59 -19.85
CA VAL A 2 -12.57 -18.12 -18.54
C VAL A 2 -11.51 -18.55 -17.53
N LYS A 3 -10.69 -17.60 -17.08
CA LYS A 3 -9.74 -17.84 -15.99
C LYS A 3 -10.56 -18.10 -14.72
N ASN A 4 -10.33 -19.24 -14.07
CA ASN A 4 -11.10 -19.65 -12.90
C ASN A 4 -10.91 -18.63 -11.77
N GLN A 5 -11.99 -17.97 -11.34
CA GLN A 5 -11.95 -16.99 -10.25
C GLN A 5 -11.90 -17.75 -8.91
N PRO A 6 -11.01 -17.38 -7.97
CA PRO A 6 -10.90 -18.11 -6.71
C PRO A 6 -12.14 -17.89 -5.83
N VAL A 7 -12.75 -18.98 -5.35
CA VAL A 7 -13.88 -18.91 -4.41
C VAL A 7 -13.37 -18.81 -2.98
N CYS A 8 -13.97 -17.94 -2.17
CA CYS A 8 -13.59 -17.81 -0.77
C CYS A 8 -14.15 -18.96 0.07
N LYS A 9 -13.28 -19.76 0.69
CA LYS A 9 -13.66 -20.86 1.60
C LYS A 9 -14.31 -20.38 2.91
N ALA A 10 -14.13 -19.12 3.30
CA ALA A 10 -14.64 -18.58 4.57
C ALA A 10 -16.06 -17.99 4.46
N CYS A 11 -16.38 -17.25 3.40
CA CYS A 11 -17.70 -16.61 3.22
C CYS A 11 -18.46 -17.10 1.98
N GLY A 12 -17.87 -17.95 1.14
CA GLY A 12 -18.49 -18.46 -0.08
C GLY A 12 -18.49 -17.49 -1.28
N TYR A 13 -17.91 -16.30 -1.17
CA TYR A 13 -17.89 -15.32 -2.28
C TYR A 13 -17.10 -15.84 -3.49
N THR A 14 -17.73 -15.86 -4.67
CA THR A 14 -17.23 -16.51 -5.89
C THR A 14 -16.63 -15.55 -6.93
N SER A 15 -16.91 -14.25 -6.84
CA SER A 15 -16.51 -13.26 -7.86
C SER A 15 -15.21 -12.53 -7.52
N ASN A 16 -14.21 -13.23 -6.98
CA ASN A 16 -12.90 -12.61 -6.72
C ASN A 16 -12.09 -12.49 -8.04
N PRO A 17 -11.35 -11.39 -8.27
CA PRO A 17 -10.55 -11.26 -9.48
C PRO A 17 -9.43 -12.32 -9.52
N VAL A 18 -9.03 -12.69 -10.73
CA VAL A 18 -7.98 -13.71 -10.95
C VAL A 18 -6.66 -13.22 -10.37
N GLY A 19 -6.04 -14.03 -9.51
CA GLY A 19 -4.81 -13.68 -8.79
C GLY A 19 -5.03 -12.88 -7.49
N ALA A 20 -6.28 -12.68 -7.05
CA ALA A 20 -6.58 -12.06 -5.76
C ALA A 20 -5.96 -12.86 -4.60
N ARG A 21 -5.20 -12.18 -3.74
CA ARG A 21 -4.65 -12.75 -2.50
C ARG A 21 -5.64 -12.79 -1.34
N PHE A 22 -6.68 -11.96 -1.41
CA PHE A 22 -7.70 -11.79 -0.39
C PHE A 22 -9.08 -11.73 -1.03
N CYS A 23 -10.11 -12.15 -0.28
CA CYS A 23 -11.49 -12.08 -0.72
C CYS A 23 -11.99 -10.64 -0.71
N SER A 24 -12.60 -10.20 -1.82
CA SER A 24 -13.16 -8.85 -1.94
C SER A 24 -14.35 -8.58 -1.03
N SER A 25 -15.03 -9.62 -0.54
CA SER A 25 -16.21 -9.50 0.32
C SER A 25 -15.86 -9.50 1.81
N CYS A 26 -15.10 -10.50 2.28
CA CYS A 26 -14.79 -10.65 3.71
C CYS A 26 -13.34 -10.30 4.09
N GLY A 27 -12.44 -10.13 3.12
CA GLY A 27 -11.03 -9.87 3.36
C GLY A 27 -10.19 -11.09 3.76
N THR A 28 -10.78 -12.29 3.86
CA THR A 28 -10.02 -13.51 4.18
C THR A 28 -9.02 -13.85 3.07
N LYS A 29 -7.81 -14.27 3.46
CA LYS A 29 -6.77 -14.72 2.53
C LYS A 29 -7.28 -15.89 1.68
N LEU A 30 -7.11 -15.79 0.36
CA LEU A 30 -7.44 -16.85 -0.57
C LEU A 30 -6.20 -17.74 -0.71
N SER A 31 -6.34 -19.03 -0.40
CA SER A 31 -5.33 -20.02 -0.71
C SER A 31 -5.36 -20.25 -2.23
N LEU A 32 -4.48 -19.58 -2.97
CA LEU A 32 -4.17 -19.97 -4.33
C LEU A 32 -3.22 -21.16 -4.21
N GLU A 33 -3.79 -22.37 -4.10
CA GLU A 33 -3.03 -23.59 -4.32
C GLU A 33 -2.65 -23.59 -5.81
N SER A 34 -1.41 -23.21 -6.10
CA SER A 34 -0.81 -23.43 -7.41
C SER A 34 -0.69 -24.93 -7.60
N GLU A 35 -1.62 -25.51 -8.35
CA GLU A 35 -1.50 -26.86 -8.90
C GLU A 35 -0.39 -26.88 -9.97
N ASP A 36 0.86 -26.73 -9.55
CA ASP A 36 2.02 -27.16 -10.33
C ASP A 36 2.31 -28.61 -9.93
N ILE A 37 1.56 -29.49 -10.60
CA ILE A 37 1.88 -30.86 -11.00
C ILE A 37 3.11 -31.47 -10.31
N ALA A 38 2.86 -32.26 -9.27
CA ALA A 38 3.74 -33.36 -8.90
C ALA A 38 3.53 -34.52 -9.89
N THR A 39 4.45 -34.72 -10.83
CA THR A 39 4.67 -36.01 -11.49
C THR A 39 6.17 -36.24 -11.71
N MET A 40 6.71 -37.09 -10.83
CA MET A 40 7.70 -38.16 -11.02
C MET A 40 8.73 -38.01 -12.17
N GLU A 41 10.03 -38.07 -11.85
CA GLU A 41 10.93 -39.20 -12.16
C GLU A 41 12.42 -38.80 -11.97
N ASN A 42 13.13 -39.57 -11.16
CA ASN A 42 14.60 -39.65 -11.03
C ASN A 42 15.01 -40.96 -11.75
N PRO A 43 16.10 -41.04 -12.55
CA PRO A 43 17.42 -41.30 -11.96
C PRO A 43 18.66 -40.76 -12.72
N THR A 44 19.69 -40.46 -11.92
CA THR A 44 21.14 -40.75 -12.08
C THR A 44 21.82 -40.57 -13.45
N ALA A 45 22.77 -39.63 -13.54
CA ALA A 45 23.99 -39.82 -14.32
C ALA A 45 25.18 -39.00 -13.74
N THR A 46 26.07 -39.75 -13.09
CA THR A 46 27.53 -39.73 -13.25
C THR A 46 28.36 -38.51 -12.77
N ALA A 47 29.19 -38.79 -11.77
CA ALA A 47 30.28 -37.97 -11.24
C ALA A 47 31.53 -37.99 -12.13
N VAL A 48 32.26 -36.86 -12.23
CA VAL A 48 33.73 -36.77 -12.38
C VAL A 48 34.22 -35.50 -11.64
N PRO A 49 35.40 -35.49 -10.97
CA PRO A 49 35.76 -34.50 -9.95
C PRO A 49 36.98 -33.60 -10.29
N ILE A 50 37.29 -32.65 -9.36
CA ILE A 50 38.54 -31.87 -9.08
C ILE A 50 39.00 -30.89 -10.20
N SER A 51 39.40 -29.61 -9.99
CA SER A 51 40.25 -28.91 -8.99
C SER A 51 39.81 -27.42 -8.90
N GLU A 52 40.19 -26.52 -7.99
CA GLU A 52 41.38 -26.31 -7.15
C GLU A 52 41.03 -25.18 -6.13
N ALA A 53 41.70 -25.13 -4.99
CA ALA A 53 41.38 -24.26 -3.86
C ALA A 53 42.21 -22.96 -3.79
N SER A 54 41.53 -21.81 -3.56
CA SER A 54 41.87 -20.62 -2.74
C SER A 54 43.24 -19.88 -2.95
N PRO A 55 43.49 -18.67 -2.38
CA PRO A 55 42.70 -17.87 -1.44
C PRO A 55 42.59 -16.35 -1.76
N ALA A 56 41.63 -15.66 -1.15
CA ALA A 56 41.82 -14.37 -0.46
C ALA A 56 40.48 -13.87 0.09
N ALA A 57 40.42 -13.73 1.41
CA ALA A 57 39.32 -13.16 2.16
C ALA A 57 39.45 -11.62 2.28
N GLU A 58 38.43 -11.03 2.91
CA GLU A 58 38.23 -9.62 3.33
C GLU A 58 37.36 -8.80 2.35
N ASP A 59 36.04 -8.83 2.46
CA ASP A 59 35.13 -8.24 3.48
C ASP A 59 35.04 -6.72 3.40
N THR A 60 33.99 -6.21 2.74
CA THR A 60 33.16 -5.14 3.33
C THR A 60 31.81 -5.05 2.65
N ALA A 61 30.78 -5.30 3.45
CA ALA A 61 29.37 -5.22 3.14
C ALA A 61 28.91 -3.83 2.65
N ARG A 62 28.09 -3.83 1.58
CA ARG A 62 26.93 -2.91 1.44
C ARG A 62 25.77 -3.70 0.84
N GLY A 63 25.14 -4.50 1.68
CA GLY A 63 23.80 -5.02 1.42
C GLY A 63 22.77 -3.99 1.89
N GLU A 64 21.95 -3.51 0.97
CA GLU A 64 20.61 -3.00 1.27
C GLU A 64 19.63 -3.52 0.22
N ALA A 65 19.47 -4.86 0.21
CA ALA A 65 18.30 -5.51 -0.35
C ALA A 65 17.43 -5.96 0.83
N GLN A 66 16.89 -5.00 1.59
CA GLN A 66 15.86 -5.29 2.58
C GLN A 66 14.51 -5.39 1.83
N ALA A 67 14.29 -6.55 1.22
CA ALA A 67 12.96 -6.99 0.86
C ALA A 67 12.22 -7.28 2.18
N ASP A 68 11.59 -6.24 2.74
CA ASP A 68 10.85 -6.33 3.99
C ASP A 68 9.82 -7.45 3.93
N ALA A 69 10.07 -8.47 4.76
CA ALA A 69 9.09 -9.49 5.11
C ALA A 69 7.81 -8.81 5.60
N ILE A 70 6.66 -9.29 5.14
CA ILE A 70 5.36 -8.81 5.61
C ILE A 70 5.29 -9.06 7.12
N PRO A 71 5.17 -8.02 7.98
CA PRO A 71 4.93 -8.25 9.39
C PRO A 71 3.60 -8.98 9.55
N ARG A 72 3.59 -10.13 10.24
CA ARG A 72 2.38 -10.92 10.56
C ARG A 72 1.22 -10.08 11.14
N ALA A 73 1.52 -8.90 11.69
CA ALA A 73 0.55 -7.95 12.24
C ALA A 73 -0.39 -7.30 11.19
N ILE A 74 -0.01 -7.25 9.91
CA ILE A 74 -0.83 -6.65 8.85
C ILE A 74 -1.91 -7.63 8.34
N GLU A 75 -1.68 -8.94 8.45
CA GLU A 75 -2.63 -9.97 8.03
C GLU A 75 -3.84 -10.10 8.98
N THR A 76 -3.72 -9.70 10.24
CA THR A 76 -4.78 -9.85 11.26
C THR A 76 -5.64 -8.61 11.48
N ASN A 77 -5.31 -7.49 10.83
CA ASN A 77 -5.93 -6.21 11.14
C ASN A 77 -6.14 -5.35 9.89
N PRO A 78 -7.21 -5.60 9.12
CA PRO A 78 -7.52 -4.87 7.90
C PRO A 78 -7.86 -3.41 8.21
N ALA A 79 -7.61 -2.52 7.24
CA ALA A 79 -8.18 -1.17 7.26
C ALA A 79 -9.70 -1.25 7.33
N ARG A 80 -10.32 -0.37 8.12
CA ARG A 80 -11.78 -0.29 8.24
C ARG A 80 -12.28 1.06 7.81
N PHE A 81 -13.46 1.06 7.19
CA PHE A 81 -14.23 2.26 6.94
C PHE A 81 -15.46 2.25 7.83
N TYR A 82 -15.57 3.22 8.74
CA TYR A 82 -16.69 3.38 9.66
C TYR A 82 -17.71 4.35 9.06
N LYS A 83 -18.92 3.85 8.76
CA LYS A 83 -20.02 4.71 8.29
C LYS A 83 -20.59 5.58 9.43
N ASN A 84 -20.62 5.03 10.65
CA ASN A 84 -21.07 5.71 11.87
C ASN A 84 -19.94 5.75 12.92
N PRO A 85 -19.00 6.72 12.84
CA PRO A 85 -17.92 6.83 13.82
C PRO A 85 -18.42 7.35 15.18
N SER A 86 -17.92 6.79 16.28
CA SER A 86 -18.20 7.31 17.64
C SER A 86 -17.54 8.68 17.87
N ASP A 87 -18.09 9.48 18.79
CA ASP A 87 -17.54 10.79 19.14
C ASP A 87 -16.07 10.75 19.60
N GLU A 88 -15.66 9.65 20.24
CA GLU A 88 -14.26 9.42 20.63
C GLU A 88 -13.34 9.24 19.40
N MET A 89 -13.81 8.57 18.35
CA MET A 89 -13.06 8.39 17.11
C MET A 89 -12.92 9.70 16.31
N LEU A 90 -13.95 10.56 16.39
CA LEU A 90 -13.90 11.90 15.81
C LEU A 90 -12.87 12.77 16.54
N LYS A 91 -12.76 12.64 17.86
CA LYS A 91 -11.76 13.35 18.67
C LYS A 91 -10.35 12.79 18.48
N SER A 92 -10.20 11.50 18.20
CA SER A 92 -8.89 10.87 17.96
C SER A 92 -8.30 11.16 16.58
N ALA A 93 -9.05 11.82 15.69
CA ALA A 93 -8.61 12.22 14.36
C ALA A 93 -8.47 13.76 14.22
N PRO A 94 -7.68 14.45 15.06
CA PRO A 94 -7.41 15.85 14.83
C PRO A 94 -6.72 16.01 13.47
N GLY A 95 -7.05 17.10 12.76
CA GLY A 95 -6.45 17.42 11.47
C GLY A 95 -4.93 17.33 11.58
N HIS A 96 -4.32 16.38 10.87
CA HIS A 96 -2.87 16.23 10.88
C HIS A 96 -2.27 17.22 9.88
N HIS A 97 -1.55 18.20 10.42
CA HIS A 97 -0.60 18.99 9.66
C HIS A 97 0.71 18.21 9.61
N THR A 98 0.97 17.55 8.50
CA THR A 98 2.22 16.82 8.31
C THR A 98 3.26 17.77 7.75
N HIS A 99 4.08 18.33 8.64
CA HIS A 99 5.26 19.12 8.28
C HIS A 99 6.40 18.16 7.92
N CYS A 100 6.69 17.99 6.62
CA CYS A 100 7.75 17.10 6.16
C CYS A 100 8.89 17.90 5.52
N GLY A 101 9.83 18.37 6.34
CA GLY A 101 11.17 18.82 5.93
C GLY A 101 11.24 20.17 5.17
N LEU A 102 11.80 21.17 5.85
CA LEU A 102 12.65 22.17 5.20
C LEU A 102 14.08 21.64 5.36
N LEU A 103 14.90 21.70 4.31
CA LEU A 103 16.33 21.38 4.38
C LEU A 103 16.93 21.92 5.70
N PHE A 104 17.59 21.05 6.47
CA PHE A 104 18.24 21.20 7.81
C PHE A 104 17.65 20.41 8.99
N ILE A 105 16.49 19.75 8.89
CA ILE A 105 16.08 18.77 9.91
C ILE A 105 15.60 17.50 9.20
N ASN A 106 16.42 16.45 9.21
CA ASN A 106 16.01 15.09 8.85
C ASN A 106 15.02 14.56 9.91
N THR A 107 13.81 15.11 9.96
CA THR A 107 12.69 14.44 10.61
C THR A 107 12.31 13.25 9.74
N PRO A 108 12.26 12.01 10.27
CA PRO A 108 11.78 10.87 9.48
C PRO A 108 10.34 11.14 9.05
N THR A 109 10.12 11.34 7.76
CA THR A 109 8.83 11.69 7.14
C THR A 109 7.95 10.47 6.86
N THR A 110 8.30 9.33 7.47
CA THR A 110 7.54 8.09 7.36
C THR A 110 6.38 8.15 8.35
N PHE A 111 5.18 8.40 7.84
CA PHE A 111 3.96 8.12 8.62
C PHE A 111 3.85 6.60 8.73
N ASN A 112 4.38 6.06 9.84
CA ASN A 112 4.53 4.61 10.02
C ASN A 112 3.16 3.94 10.15
N SER A 113 3.06 2.77 9.50
CA SER A 113 1.89 1.90 9.37
C SER A 113 1.45 1.35 10.73
N GLY A 114 0.68 2.14 11.48
CA GLY A 114 -0.01 1.73 12.71
C GLY A 114 -1.52 1.90 12.56
N LYS A 115 -2.31 1.37 13.51
CA LYS A 115 -3.74 1.67 13.60
C LYS A 115 -3.92 3.15 13.92
N VAL A 116 -4.01 3.96 12.87
CA VAL A 116 -4.21 5.40 12.95
C VAL A 116 -5.53 5.73 12.28
N THR A 117 -6.30 6.59 12.94
CA THR A 117 -7.54 7.11 12.38
C THR A 117 -7.22 8.18 11.34
N VAL A 118 -7.67 7.99 10.11
CA VAL A 118 -7.42 8.92 9.01
C VAL A 118 -8.22 10.21 9.24
N PRO A 119 -7.56 11.38 9.36
CA PRO A 119 -8.27 12.63 9.53
C PRO A 119 -8.99 13.04 8.24
N ARG A 120 -9.94 13.98 8.36
CA ARG A 120 -10.70 14.50 7.21
C ARG A 120 -9.80 15.21 6.20
N VAL A 121 -8.76 15.88 6.69
CA VAL A 121 -7.82 16.66 5.90
C VAL A 121 -6.41 16.35 6.37
N ILE A 122 -5.53 16.04 5.41
CA ILE A 122 -4.10 15.84 5.60
C ILE A 122 -3.40 16.93 4.78
N ASP A 123 -2.68 17.81 5.45
CA ASP A 123 -1.84 18.81 4.78
C ASP A 123 -0.43 18.28 4.67
N VAL A 124 0.11 18.24 3.45
CA VAL A 124 1.46 17.77 3.16
C VAL A 124 2.23 18.90 2.53
N PHE A 125 3.33 19.28 3.18
CA PHE A 125 4.29 20.24 2.68
C PHE A 125 5.67 19.63 2.75
N SER A 126 6.38 19.65 1.63
CA SER A 126 7.74 19.12 1.54
C SER A 126 8.58 19.90 0.56
N ILE A 127 9.78 20.28 0.98
CA ILE A 127 10.75 20.95 0.13
C ILE A 127 12.01 20.10 0.11
N LEU A 128 12.46 19.71 -1.08
CA LEU A 128 13.70 18.95 -1.27
C LEU A 128 13.74 17.62 -0.50
N ASP A 129 12.57 17.06 -0.18
CA ASP A 129 12.39 15.83 0.59
C ASP A 129 11.41 14.85 -0.09
N GLY A 130 11.58 13.56 0.20
CA GLY A 130 10.72 12.47 -0.26
C GLY A 130 9.80 11.95 0.86
N ALA A 131 8.56 12.45 0.92
CA ALA A 131 7.58 12.04 1.92
C ALA A 131 6.86 10.73 1.55
N LYS A 132 6.62 9.86 2.54
CA LYS A 132 5.88 8.60 2.39
C LYS A 132 4.73 8.55 3.39
N ILE A 133 3.51 8.39 2.90
CA ILE A 133 2.30 8.23 3.70
C ILE A 133 1.73 6.83 3.45
N ASP A 134 1.67 6.00 4.49
CA ASP A 134 1.08 4.67 4.41
C ASP A 134 -0.28 4.64 5.13
N LEU A 135 -1.36 4.50 4.36
CA LEU A 135 -2.73 4.36 4.84
C LEU A 135 -3.23 2.91 4.75
N SER A 136 -2.36 1.94 4.42
CA SER A 136 -2.75 0.55 4.13
C SER A 136 -3.49 -0.15 5.28
N VAL A 137 -3.24 0.25 6.52
CA VAL A 137 -3.84 -0.34 7.74
C VAL A 137 -4.62 0.70 8.55
N ALA A 138 -4.89 1.87 7.96
CA ALA A 138 -5.50 3.00 8.65
C ALA A 138 -7.04 2.88 8.68
N ASP A 139 -7.65 3.40 9.74
CA ASP A 139 -9.10 3.41 9.91
C ASP A 139 -9.70 4.70 9.34
N PHE A 140 -10.51 4.57 8.31
CA PHE A 140 -11.22 5.66 7.66
C PHE A 140 -12.53 5.92 8.41
N ILE A 141 -12.66 7.10 9.01
CA ILE A 141 -13.88 7.54 9.71
C ILE A 141 -14.72 8.52 8.89
N HIS A 142 -14.14 9.03 7.80
CA HIS A 142 -14.79 10.01 6.94
C HIS A 142 -15.01 9.41 5.56
N PRO A 143 -16.17 9.68 4.92
CA PRO A 143 -16.46 9.17 3.58
C PRO A 143 -15.53 9.81 2.52
N ALA A 144 -14.99 10.99 2.81
CA ALA A 144 -14.03 11.66 1.96
C ALA A 144 -12.89 12.26 2.79
N THR A 145 -11.68 11.77 2.56
CA THR A 145 -10.43 12.33 3.09
C THR A 145 -9.75 13.15 2.02
N LYS A 146 -9.35 14.38 2.34
CA LYS A 146 -8.64 15.27 1.43
C LYS A 146 -7.16 15.31 1.79
N VAL A 147 -6.29 14.97 0.84
CA VAL A 147 -4.85 15.20 0.96
C VAL A 147 -4.53 16.47 0.20
N ARG A 148 -4.20 17.55 0.91
CA ARG A 148 -3.78 18.82 0.30
C ARG A 148 -2.27 18.85 0.23
N VAL A 149 -1.74 18.74 -0.98
CA VAL A 149 -0.34 18.95 -1.30
C VAL A 149 -0.13 20.45 -1.44
N VAL A 150 0.45 21.05 -0.40
CA VAL A 150 0.88 22.44 -0.40
C VAL A 150 2.04 22.57 -1.42
N PRO A 151 2.21 23.71 -2.12
CA PRO A 151 3.21 23.84 -3.18
C PRO A 151 4.62 23.41 -2.71
N SER A 152 5.03 22.26 -3.21
CA SER A 152 6.30 21.62 -2.89
C SER A 152 7.29 21.85 -4.03
N ILE A 153 8.55 22.11 -3.67
CA ILE A 153 9.65 22.33 -4.62
C ILE A 153 10.62 21.15 -4.50
N MET A 154 10.93 20.52 -5.62
CA MET A 154 11.87 19.38 -5.73
C MET A 154 11.56 18.24 -4.74
N SER A 155 10.29 17.82 -4.65
CA SER A 155 9.83 16.84 -3.67
C SER A 155 9.06 15.68 -4.30
N GLY A 156 9.18 14.49 -3.71
CA GLY A 156 8.39 13.31 -4.08
C GLY A 156 7.43 12.91 -2.95
N LEU A 157 6.14 12.75 -3.25
CA LEU A 157 5.15 12.23 -2.30
C LEU A 157 4.65 10.86 -2.76
N LYS A 158 4.85 9.83 -1.93
CA LYS A 158 4.32 8.49 -2.16
C LYS A 158 3.22 8.19 -1.14
N ILE A 159 2.00 7.99 -1.63
CA ILE A 159 0.84 7.62 -0.80
C ILE A 159 0.50 6.16 -1.09
N THR A 160 0.38 5.34 -0.06
CA THR A 160 -0.03 3.93 -0.19
C THR A 160 -1.40 3.75 0.44
N VAL A 161 -2.34 3.12 -0.27
CA VAL A 161 -3.72 2.87 0.19
C VAL A 161 -4.08 1.38 0.13
N PRO A 162 -4.99 0.90 0.97
CA PRO A 162 -5.50 -0.46 0.87
C PRO A 162 -6.42 -0.60 -0.33
N GLN A 163 -6.69 -1.85 -0.74
CA GLN A 163 -7.72 -2.15 -1.74
C GLN A 163 -9.10 -1.71 -1.24
N GLY A 164 -9.99 -1.29 -2.14
CA GLY A 164 -11.32 -0.82 -1.75
C GLY A 164 -11.44 0.69 -1.45
N VAL A 165 -10.34 1.46 -1.43
CA VAL A 165 -10.40 2.93 -1.33
C VAL A 165 -10.49 3.54 -2.73
N ARG A 166 -11.41 4.49 -2.94
CA ARG A 166 -11.46 5.28 -4.19
C ARG A 166 -10.42 6.38 -4.13
N VAL A 167 -9.67 6.60 -5.20
CA VAL A 167 -8.62 7.61 -5.24
C VAL A 167 -8.88 8.58 -6.38
N GLU A 168 -9.07 9.85 -6.07
CA GLU A 168 -9.18 10.90 -7.07
C GLU A 168 -8.00 11.87 -6.94
N VAL A 169 -7.22 12.03 -8.02
CA VAL A 169 -6.07 12.94 -8.06
C VAL A 169 -6.44 14.16 -8.88
N LYS A 170 -6.43 15.34 -8.26
CA LYS A 170 -6.75 16.64 -8.84
C LYS A 170 -5.63 17.62 -8.57
N GLY A 171 -4.67 17.73 -9.48
CA GLY A 171 -3.57 18.65 -9.31
C GLY A 171 -2.78 18.85 -10.57
N LEU A 172 -1.81 19.76 -10.48
CA LEU A 172 -0.90 20.07 -11.56
C LEU A 172 0.54 19.79 -11.09
N ALA A 173 1.31 19.11 -11.92
CA ALA A 173 2.76 19.03 -11.77
C ALA A 173 3.37 19.83 -12.93
N ILE A 174 4.25 20.78 -12.62
CA ILE A 174 4.93 21.58 -13.65
C ILE A 174 6.11 20.78 -14.23
N LEU A 175 7.02 20.33 -13.36
CA LEU A 175 8.12 19.43 -13.73
C LEU A 175 7.99 18.11 -12.95
N GLY A 176 7.33 17.12 -13.56
CA GLY A 176 7.12 15.79 -12.98
C GLY A 176 5.72 15.25 -13.30
N GLY A 177 5.08 14.57 -12.35
CA GLY A 177 3.77 13.96 -12.58
C GLY A 177 2.96 13.73 -11.31
N MET A 178 1.63 13.73 -11.44
CA MET A 178 0.69 13.32 -10.40
C MET A 178 -0.14 12.14 -10.92
N GLU A 179 0.03 10.97 -10.32
CA GLU A 179 -0.55 9.72 -10.80
C GLU A 179 -1.39 9.03 -9.72
N GLY A 180 -2.61 8.64 -10.09
CA GLY A 180 -3.49 7.79 -9.29
C GLY A 180 -3.53 6.34 -9.79
N PRO A 181 -4.01 5.39 -8.96
CA PRO A 181 -4.15 4.00 -9.35
C PRO A 181 -5.23 3.83 -10.42
N LYS A 182 -4.85 3.30 -11.60
CA LYS A 182 -5.74 3.16 -12.75
C LYS A 182 -6.83 2.08 -12.58
N ARG A 183 -6.51 0.94 -11.96
CA ARG A 183 -7.42 -0.22 -11.82
C ARG A 183 -8.38 -0.12 -10.62
N GLN A 184 -7.94 0.51 -9.54
CA GLN A 184 -8.68 0.50 -8.28
C GLN A 184 -10.01 1.27 -8.34
N ASN A 185 -10.12 2.36 -9.10
CA ASN A 185 -11.38 3.11 -9.13
C ASN A 185 -12.53 2.39 -9.85
N ILE A 186 -12.24 1.36 -10.64
CA ILE A 186 -13.24 0.66 -11.45
C ILE A 186 -13.92 -0.44 -10.64
N ASP A 187 -13.16 -1.14 -9.80
CA ASP A 187 -13.64 -2.32 -9.06
C ASP A 187 -14.14 -1.99 -7.64
N VAL A 188 -14.30 -0.70 -7.31
CA VAL A 188 -14.62 -0.24 -5.94
C VAL A 188 -16.06 0.25 -5.85
N SER A 189 -16.77 -0.24 -4.81
CA SER A 189 -18.15 0.15 -4.51
C SER A 189 -18.29 1.67 -4.31
N GLN A 190 -19.42 2.23 -4.73
CA GLN A 190 -19.74 3.65 -4.54
C GLN A 190 -19.82 4.07 -3.06
N ASP A 191 -20.02 3.11 -2.16
CA ASP A 191 -20.07 3.29 -0.71
C ASP A 191 -18.68 3.34 -0.05
N ALA A 192 -17.61 3.12 -0.82
CA ALA A 192 -16.27 3.07 -0.27
C ALA A 192 -15.68 4.48 -0.05
N PRO A 193 -14.74 4.64 0.91
CA PRO A 193 -14.17 5.95 1.21
C PRO A 193 -13.40 6.51 0.02
N LEU A 194 -13.45 7.82 -0.14
CA LEU A 194 -12.78 8.58 -1.18
C LEU A 194 -11.54 9.29 -0.62
N LEU A 195 -10.38 9.00 -1.18
CA LEU A 195 -9.15 9.75 -0.98
C LEU A 195 -8.98 10.75 -2.12
N LEU A 196 -9.20 12.04 -1.83
CA LEU A 196 -9.07 13.14 -2.76
C LEU A 196 -7.71 13.81 -2.59
N VAL A 197 -6.78 13.53 -3.50
CA VAL A 197 -5.46 14.15 -3.53
C VAL A 197 -5.52 15.41 -4.36
N LYS A 198 -5.24 16.56 -3.75
CA LYS A 198 -5.28 17.87 -4.40
C LYS A 198 -4.01 18.66 -4.17
N GLY A 199 -3.48 19.31 -5.20
CA GLY A 199 -2.39 20.27 -5.00
C GLY A 199 -1.57 20.58 -6.24
N LEU A 200 -0.41 21.20 -6.01
CA LEU A 200 0.51 21.66 -7.04
C LEU A 200 1.93 21.22 -6.68
N THR A 201 2.66 20.62 -7.62
CA THR A 201 4.09 20.34 -7.47
C THR A 201 4.89 21.10 -8.54
N LEU A 202 5.90 21.86 -8.12
CA LEU A 202 6.72 22.62 -9.06
C LEU A 202 7.78 21.73 -9.71
N MET A 203 8.52 20.97 -8.91
CA MET A 203 9.50 19.98 -9.33
C MET A 203 9.33 18.72 -8.49
N GLY A 204 9.13 17.57 -9.13
CA GLY A 204 8.85 16.30 -8.48
C GLY A 204 7.43 15.80 -8.72
N GLY A 205 6.96 14.85 -7.92
CA GLY A 205 5.73 14.14 -8.26
C GLY A 205 5.00 13.50 -7.09
N VAL A 206 3.72 13.21 -7.33
CA VAL A 206 2.83 12.54 -6.39
C VAL A 206 2.42 11.21 -6.98
N LYS A 207 2.71 10.12 -6.28
CA LYS A 207 2.36 8.77 -6.71
C LYS A 207 1.49 8.10 -5.67
N VAL A 208 0.29 7.72 -6.06
CA VAL A 208 -0.60 6.91 -5.22
C VAL A 208 -0.53 5.45 -5.65
N LEU A 209 -0.18 4.56 -4.72
CA LEU A 209 -0.07 3.12 -4.94
C LEU A 209 -1.10 2.35 -4.12
N VAL A 210 -1.54 1.23 -4.68
CA VAL A 210 -2.39 0.27 -3.98
C VAL A 210 -1.52 -0.78 -3.33
N ASN A 211 -1.75 -1.06 -2.05
CA ASN A 211 -1.10 -2.16 -1.37
C ASN A 211 -1.92 -3.44 -1.57
N GLU A 212 -1.47 -4.33 -2.45
CA GLU A 212 -2.11 -5.62 -2.69
C GLU A 212 -1.70 -6.70 -1.67
N ARG A 213 -0.80 -6.36 -0.75
CA ARG A 213 -0.36 -7.28 0.31
C ARG A 213 -1.26 -7.22 1.54
N VAL A 214 -2.18 -6.25 1.60
CA VAL A 214 -3.13 -6.09 2.70
C VAL A 214 -4.54 -6.49 2.26
N PRO A 215 -5.41 -6.91 3.18
CA PRO A 215 -6.79 -7.21 2.85
C PRO A 215 -7.53 -5.97 2.32
N PRO A 216 -8.58 -6.16 1.50
CA PRO A 216 -9.51 -5.10 1.15
C PRO A 216 -10.11 -4.43 2.38
N ILE A 217 -10.38 -3.13 2.25
CA ILE A 217 -11.00 -2.34 3.31
C ILE A 217 -12.37 -2.93 3.68
N GLN A 218 -12.62 -3.06 4.98
CA GLN A 218 -13.90 -3.57 5.49
C GLN A 218 -14.81 -2.40 5.85
N VAL A 219 -16.05 -2.43 5.36
CA VAL A 219 -17.06 -1.41 5.68
C VAL A 219 -17.81 -1.83 6.95
N VAL A 220 -17.59 -1.10 8.03
CA VAL A 220 -18.29 -1.25 9.31
C VAL A 220 -19.48 -0.29 9.30
N HIS A 221 -20.68 -0.84 9.48
CA HIS A 221 -21.95 -0.10 9.52
C HIS A 221 -22.31 0.32 10.94
#